data_AF-A0A842Q5J5-F1
#
_entry.id   AF-A0A842Q5J5-F1
#
_cell.length_a   1.000
_cell.length_b   1.000
_cell.length_c   1.000
_cell.angle_alpha   90.00
_cell.angle_beta   90.00
_cell.angle_gamma   90.00
#
_symmetry.space_group_name_H-M   'P 1'
#
loop_
_entity.id
_entity.type
_entity.pdbx_description
1 polymer ?
#
loop_
_entity_poly.entity_id
_entity_poly.type
_entity_poly.pdbx_seq_one_letter_code
_entity_poly.pdbx_strand_id
1 'polypeptide(L)'
;PYYHIDLKLERELIENISKEDIIHFFQSFVSNLNCCVHIVVEYGINDHHKIEATMKAFAIALKIAMEIHPTNEEKPSTKGMM
;
A
#
# COMPACT_ATOMS: atom_id res chain seq x y z
N PRO A 1 -13.42 2.60 -1.31
CA PRO A 1 -12.07 2.00 -1.19
C PRO A 1 -11.67 1.36 -2.52
N TYR A 2 -10.42 1.54 -2.93
CA TYR A 2 -9.89 0.95 -4.17
C TYR A 2 -8.43 0.56 -3.97
N TYR A 3 -8.00 -0.50 -4.63
CA TYR A 3 -6.59 -0.88 -4.65
C TYR A 3 -6.16 -1.43 -6.01
N HIS A 4 -4.90 -1.19 -6.37
CA HIS A 4 -4.19 -1.90 -7.42
C HIS A 4 -2.85 -2.37 -6.85
N ILE A 5 -2.66 -3.70 -6.81
CA ILE A 5 -1.51 -4.33 -6.16
C ILE A 5 -0.85 -5.28 -7.15
N ASP A 6 0.33 -4.92 -7.64
CA ASP A 6 1.18 -5.74 -8.50
C ASP A 6 2.56 -5.90 -7.86
N LEU A 7 2.76 -6.99 -7.14
CA LEU A 7 4.00 -7.24 -6.39
C LEU A 7 5.03 -8.07 -7.18
N LYS A 8 4.67 -8.57 -8.38
CA LYS A 8 5.50 -9.47 -9.20
C LYS A 8 6.14 -10.63 -8.41
N LEU A 9 5.41 -11.22 -7.45
CA LEU A 9 5.90 -12.35 -6.65
C LEU A 9 5.84 -13.65 -7.44
N GLU A 10 6.89 -14.45 -7.37
CA GLU A 10 7.02 -15.71 -8.11
C GLU A 10 6.87 -16.93 -7.21
N ARG A 11 7.34 -16.84 -5.96
CA ARG A 11 7.27 -17.92 -4.96
C ARG A 11 5.89 -17.98 -4.32
N GLU A 12 5.42 -19.19 -4.06
CA GLU A 12 4.18 -19.43 -3.30
C GLU A 12 4.34 -19.19 -1.79
N LEU A 13 5.55 -19.37 -1.26
CA LEU A 13 5.86 -19.22 0.16
C LEU A 13 7.12 -18.38 0.37
N ILE A 14 6.98 -17.33 1.19
CA ILE A 14 8.07 -16.44 1.60
C ILE A 14 8.05 -16.38 3.14
N GLU A 15 9.11 -16.88 3.79
CA GLU A 15 9.27 -16.82 5.25
C GLU A 15 8.07 -17.37 6.04
N ASN A 16 7.51 -18.50 5.57
CA ASN A 16 6.31 -19.16 6.12
C ASN A 16 4.99 -18.37 5.96
N ILE A 17 4.99 -17.34 5.10
CA ILE A 17 3.78 -16.61 4.71
C ILE A 17 3.45 -16.97 3.26
N SER A 18 2.19 -17.30 3.01
CA SER A 18 1.72 -17.56 1.65
C SER A 18 1.69 -16.28 0.83
N LYS A 19 1.97 -16.38 -0.47
CA LYS A 19 1.86 -15.26 -1.40
C LYS A 19 0.48 -14.60 -1.37
N GLU A 20 -0.58 -15.40 -1.26
CA GLU A 20 -1.96 -14.92 -1.19
C GLU A 20 -2.23 -14.11 0.08
N ASP A 21 -1.71 -14.51 1.23
CA ASP A 21 -1.89 -13.78 2.49
C ASP A 21 -1.22 -12.41 2.45
N ILE A 22 -0.06 -12.29 1.80
CA ILE A 22 0.62 -11.00 1.62
C ILE A 22 -0.22 -10.04 0.78
N ILE A 23 -0.76 -10.53 -0.34
CA ILE A 23 -1.63 -9.73 -1.19
C ILE A 23 -2.91 -9.36 -0.41
N HIS A 24 -3.53 -10.32 0.26
CA HIS A 24 -4.75 -10.15 1.02
C HIS A 24 -4.59 -9.19 2.20
N PHE A 25 -3.41 -9.15 2.84
CA PHE A 25 -3.09 -8.18 3.88
C PHE A 25 -3.26 -6.75 3.37
N PHE A 26 -2.64 -6.39 2.25
CA PHE A 26 -2.76 -5.04 1.69
C PHE A 26 -4.20 -4.73 1.23
N GLN A 27 -4.86 -5.69 0.58
CA GLN A 27 -6.27 -5.52 0.16
C GLN A 27 -7.18 -5.23 1.36
N SER A 28 -7.04 -6.01 2.43
CA SER A 28 -7.80 -5.86 3.66
C SER A 28 -7.47 -4.55 4.36
N PHE A 29 -6.17 -4.23 4.48
CA PHE A 29 -5.71 -3.01 5.14
C PHE A 29 -6.28 -1.76 4.46
N VAL A 30 -6.14 -1.66 3.14
CA VAL A 30 -6.61 -0.50 2.35
C VAL A 30 -8.13 -0.38 2.39
N SER A 31 -8.83 -1.51 2.30
CA SER A 31 -10.29 -1.53 2.37
C SER A 31 -10.81 -1.03 3.71
N ASN A 32 -10.20 -1.45 4.81
CA ASN A 32 -10.59 -1.00 6.16
C ASN A 32 -10.17 0.44 6.44
N LEU A 33 -9.06 0.91 5.87
CA LEU A 33 -8.62 2.29 5.98
C LEU A 33 -9.47 3.27 5.13
N ASN A 34 -10.34 2.75 4.25
CA ASN A 34 -11.18 3.54 3.34
C ASN A 34 -10.39 4.48 2.41
N CYS A 35 -9.20 4.06 1.98
CA CYS A 35 -8.36 4.84 1.06
C CYS A 35 -8.26 4.18 -0.33
N CYS A 36 -7.61 4.90 -1.24
CA CYS A 36 -7.26 4.42 -2.57
C CYS A 36 -5.74 4.25 -2.64
N VAL A 37 -5.27 3.04 -2.95
CA VAL A 37 -3.82 2.72 -2.91
C VAL A 37 -3.36 1.98 -4.16
N HIS A 38 -2.22 2.39 -4.68
CA HIS A 38 -1.53 1.70 -5.77
C HIS A 38 -0.15 1.27 -5.28
N ILE A 39 0.15 -0.01 -5.43
CA ILE A 39 1.45 -0.60 -5.08
C ILE A 39 1.90 -1.42 -6.29
N VAL A 40 3.04 -1.02 -6.85
CA VAL A 40 3.64 -1.71 -8.00
C VAL A 40 5.12 -1.93 -7.72
N VAL A 41 5.55 -3.18 -7.83
CA VAL A 41 6.96 -3.54 -7.87
C VAL A 41 7.42 -3.50 -9.33
N GLU A 42 8.24 -2.51 -9.67
CA GLU A 42 8.68 -2.32 -11.06
C GLU A 42 9.53 -3.50 -11.56
N TYR A 43 10.44 -3.99 -10.74
CA TYR A 43 11.30 -5.14 -11.05
C TYR A 43 11.87 -5.75 -9.76
N GLY A 44 12.42 -6.95 -9.88
CA GLY A 44 13.14 -7.62 -8.79
C GLY A 44 13.24 -9.12 -9.05
N ILE A 45 14.22 -9.77 -8.42
CA ILE A 45 14.40 -11.23 -8.52
C ILE A 45 14.03 -11.90 -7.20
N ASN A 46 14.42 -11.32 -6.07
CA ASN A 46 14.18 -11.88 -4.75
C ASN A 46 12.84 -11.37 -4.18
N ASP A 47 11.89 -12.27 -3.96
CA ASP A 47 10.56 -11.92 -3.46
C ASP A 47 10.55 -11.32 -2.05
N HIS A 48 11.47 -11.74 -1.16
CA HIS A 48 11.59 -11.10 0.16
C HIS A 48 11.94 -9.61 0.01
N HIS A 49 12.88 -9.28 -0.87
CA HIS A 49 13.20 -7.87 -1.15
C HIS A 49 12.04 -7.12 -1.82
N LYS A 50 11.27 -7.76 -2.72
CA LYS A 50 10.08 -7.14 -3.34
C LYS A 50 9.04 -6.78 -2.27
N ILE A 51 8.79 -7.67 -1.32
CA ILE A 51 7.86 -7.47 -0.20
C ILE A 51 8.37 -6.38 0.74
N GLU A 52 9.65 -6.43 1.12
CA GLU A 52 10.25 -5.44 2.01
C GLU A 52 10.24 -4.03 1.38
N ALA A 53 10.60 -3.93 0.10
CA ALA A 53 10.54 -2.67 -0.66
C ALA A 53 9.10 -2.13 -0.72
N THR A 54 8.13 -3.01 -0.96
CA THR A 54 6.70 -2.67 -0.94
C THR A 54 6.28 -2.09 0.40
N MET A 55 6.59 -2.77 1.51
CA MET A 55 6.25 -2.31 2.85
C MET A 55 6.89 -0.95 3.18
N LYS A 56 8.17 -0.76 2.82
CA LYS A 56 8.89 0.50 3.02
C LYS A 56 8.27 1.64 2.21
N ALA A 57 7.98 1.41 0.93
CA ALA A 57 7.36 2.41 0.06
C ALA A 57 5.96 2.78 0.56
N PHE A 58 5.16 1.78 0.95
CA PHE A 58 3.83 1.97 1.52
C PHE A 58 3.87 2.80 2.81
N ALA A 59 4.80 2.50 3.72
CA ALA A 59 4.96 3.25 4.97
C ALA A 59 5.34 4.72 4.72
N ILE A 60 6.22 5.00 3.76
CA ILE A 60 6.59 6.38 3.38
C ILE A 60 5.39 7.11 2.79
N ALA A 61 4.69 6.49 1.85
CA ALA A 61 3.51 7.09 1.21
C ALA A 61 2.40 7.37 2.23
N LEU A 62 2.14 6.44 3.14
CA LEU A 62 1.16 6.60 4.20
C LEU A 62 1.55 7.73 5.16
N LYS A 63 2.82 7.82 5.55
CA LYS A 63 3.33 8.91 6.39
C LYS A 63 3.08 10.28 5.76
N ILE A 64 3.38 10.43 4.47
CA ILE A 64 3.17 11.68 3.73
C ILE A 64 1.66 11.98 3.63
N ALA A 65 0.84 10.99 3.31
CA ALA A 65 -0.61 11.16 3.18
C ALA A 65 -1.30 11.54 4.51
N MET A 66 -0.73 11.12 5.64
CA MET A 66 -1.25 11.40 6.98
C MET A 66 -0.66 12.67 7.62
N GLU A 67 0.21 13.40 6.92
CA GLU A 67 0.83 14.61 7.45
C GLU A 67 -0.22 15.70 7.69
N ILE A 68 -0.21 16.28 8.90
CA ILE A 68 -1.12 17.37 9.26
C ILE A 68 -0.50 18.67 8.76
N HIS A 69 -1.06 19.25 7.71
CA HIS A 69 -0.63 20.56 7.22
C HIS A 69 -1.34 21.68 8.00
N PRO A 70 -0.59 22.62 8.61
CA PRO A 70 -1.16 23.67 9.46
C PRO A 70 -2.06 24.68 8.71
N THR A 71 -2.03 24.70 7.37
CA THR A 71 -2.87 25.55 6.53
C THR A 71 -4.11 24.82 5.96
N ASN A 72 -4.28 23.53 6.24
CA ASN A 72 -5.45 22.75 5.80
C ASN A 72 -6.65 22.95 6.74
N GLU A 73 -7.12 24.18 6.89
CA GLU A 73 -8.42 24.41 7.55
C GLU A 73 -9.58 23.83 6.73
N GLU A 74 -9.39 23.68 5.41
CA GLU A 74 -10.35 23.09 4.49
C GLU A 74 -9.99 21.64 4.12
N LYS A 75 -11.02 20.80 3.98
CA LYS A 75 -10.86 19.41 3.51
C LYS A 75 -10.25 19.43 2.10
N PRO A 76 -9.24 18.58 1.81
CA PRO A 76 -8.56 18.56 0.52
C PRO A 76 -9.39 17.86 -0.57
N SER A 77 -10.57 18.42 -0.86
CA SER A 77 -11.54 17.90 -1.82
C SER A 77 -12.38 19.05 -2.37
N THR A 78 -12.47 19.17 -3.69
CA THR A 78 -13.29 20.18 -4.37
C THR A 78 -14.79 20.02 -4.09
N LYS A 79 -15.20 18.85 -3.57
CA LYS A 79 -16.57 18.56 -3.14
C LYS A 79 -16.83 18.90 -1.66
N GLY A 80 -15.81 19.34 -0.91
CA GLY A 80 -15.92 19.66 0.51
C GLY A 80 -16.15 18.45 1.42
N MET A 81 -15.92 17.23 0.92
CA MET A 81 -16.10 15.98 1.66
C MET A 81 -15.06 14.93 1.24
N MET A 82 -14.75 14.00 2.15
CA MET A 82 -13.89 12.82 1.95
C MET A 82 -14.63 11.58 2.42
#